data_AF-A0A8S0X5T7-F1
#
_entry.id   AF-A0A8S0X5T7-F1
#
_cell.length_a   1.000
_cell.length_b   1.000
_cell.length_c   1.000
_cell.angle_alpha   90.00
_cell.angle_beta   90.00
_cell.angle_gamma   90.00
#
_symmetry.space_group_name_H-M   'P 1'
#
loop_
_entity.id
_entity.type
_entity.pdbx_description
1 polymer ?
#
loop_
_entity_poly.entity_id
_entity_poly.type
_entity_poly.pdbx_seq_one_letter_code
_entity_poly.pdbx_strand_id
1 'polypeptide(L)'
;MSPTPPSTSWPIPKLTYRIAEGDTEHPGVEIFLNAIKPEEALLKAVVANFEALYTREMLPNHIEEITLVLESIPGVAYLGDVMPSSSKQQIHYSLQYVQQTADRAADEIIGVLVFEIFHVYNRITNTTCPSGFIDGLADYVRLKAGYAPPHWDKQPRDDWEAGNESTAYFLDWIEKRPNGTGTIHKLYEYALQLNDQEFNENIFEMLTGETVDMLWEQYCDSVNGTDNTTTLGDLSQWPIPKFNLRIEDLDHEGADIFLGAVKPKEALREAVMASFNHLYTLQTVPRNVKTITLVLRSMGGVAHTTGGMSHKEIHYSLEYVKVKADVAREEIMGVLVHEVVHCYQHTAHGTCPGGLIEGIADYVRLRDGRAPAHWRQSSNGCWDAGYDTTGYFLDWIESNHESATISKLNALMKSCKYNEEILFKEVTWKSVNDLWSQYGDFLKAKEQKAEPMSVGQ
;
A
#
# COMPACT_ATOMS: atom_id res chain seq x y z
N MET A 1 -19.37 -13.30 -6.23
CA MET A 1 -20.27 -12.16 -5.95
C MET A 1 -19.51 -10.91 -6.32
N SER A 2 -20.00 -10.17 -7.30
CA SER A 2 -19.37 -8.94 -7.79
C SER A 2 -19.33 -7.90 -6.67
N PRO A 3 -18.22 -7.17 -6.48
CA PRO A 3 -18.18 -6.07 -5.51
C PRO A 3 -19.08 -4.94 -6.01
N THR A 4 -20.06 -4.56 -5.19
CA THR A 4 -20.92 -3.37 -5.39
C THR A 4 -20.14 -2.11 -4.98
N PRO A 5 -20.24 -0.99 -5.72
CA PRO A 5 -19.27 0.11 -5.66
C PRO A 5 -19.54 1.12 -4.52
N PRO A 6 -18.53 1.91 -4.09
CA PRO A 6 -18.75 3.01 -3.17
C PRO A 6 -19.39 4.21 -3.90
N SER A 7 -20.58 4.64 -3.47
CA SER A 7 -21.20 5.88 -3.91
C SER A 7 -20.86 7.04 -2.96
N THR A 8 -19.96 7.93 -3.37
CA THR A 8 -20.18 9.40 -3.47
C THR A 8 -19.18 9.92 -4.51
N SER A 9 -19.73 10.33 -5.66
CA SER A 9 -19.10 10.37 -6.99
C SER A 9 -17.86 11.24 -7.08
N TRP A 10 -16.81 10.71 -7.73
CA TRP A 10 -15.77 11.50 -8.35
C TRP A 10 -16.35 12.67 -9.17
N PRO A 11 -15.68 13.83 -9.29
CA PRO A 11 -16.12 14.94 -10.12
C PRO A 11 -15.91 14.59 -11.61
N ILE A 12 -16.80 13.76 -12.14
CA ILE A 12 -16.77 13.32 -13.53
C ILE A 12 -17.15 14.50 -14.44
N PRO A 13 -16.32 14.86 -15.44
CA PRO A 13 -16.67 15.89 -16.40
C PRO A 13 -17.84 15.43 -17.28
N LYS A 14 -18.39 16.34 -18.08
CA LYS A 14 -19.36 15.94 -19.10
C LYS A 14 -18.67 15.01 -20.11
N LEU A 15 -19.19 13.81 -20.26
CA LEU A 15 -18.68 12.82 -21.21
C LEU A 15 -19.57 12.81 -22.46
N THR A 16 -18.97 13.01 -23.62
CA THR A 16 -19.68 13.00 -24.91
C THR A 16 -18.91 12.20 -25.94
N TYR A 17 -19.58 11.85 -27.04
CA TYR A 17 -18.89 11.29 -28.21
C TYR A 17 -19.49 11.80 -29.50
N ARG A 18 -18.73 11.70 -30.59
CA ARG A 18 -19.18 11.89 -31.96
C ARG A 18 -18.39 11.00 -32.91
N ILE A 19 -18.98 10.70 -34.06
CA ILE A 19 -18.28 10.06 -35.18
C ILE A 19 -17.85 11.18 -36.15
N ALA A 20 -16.63 11.11 -36.68
CA ALA A 20 -16.16 12.09 -37.63
C ALA A 20 -16.99 12.09 -38.92
N GLU A 21 -17.03 13.24 -39.58
CA GLU A 21 -17.77 13.41 -40.83
C GLU A 21 -17.17 12.49 -41.92
N GLY A 22 -18.01 11.64 -42.52
CA GLY A 22 -17.59 10.65 -43.51
C GLY A 22 -17.32 9.24 -42.94
N ASP A 23 -17.25 9.07 -41.63
CA ASP A 23 -16.94 7.78 -40.99
C ASP A 23 -18.16 7.04 -40.41
N THR A 24 -19.36 7.59 -40.58
CA THR A 24 -20.60 7.01 -40.00
C THR A 24 -20.91 5.60 -40.48
N GLU A 25 -20.44 5.21 -41.66
CA GLU A 25 -20.62 3.86 -42.23
C GLU A 25 -19.40 2.95 -42.02
N HIS A 26 -18.37 3.39 -41.31
CA HIS A 26 -17.19 2.57 -41.07
C HIS A 26 -17.54 1.38 -40.15
N PRO A 27 -17.16 0.13 -40.49
CA PRO A 27 -17.53 -1.07 -39.72
C PRO A 27 -17.12 -1.02 -38.24
N GLY A 28 -15.98 -0.38 -37.94
CA GLY A 28 -15.51 -0.11 -36.58
C GLY A 28 -16.53 0.62 -35.68
N VAL A 29 -17.43 1.44 -36.25
CA VAL A 29 -18.46 2.15 -35.48
C VAL A 29 -19.41 1.14 -34.85
N GLU A 30 -19.93 0.21 -35.66
CA GLU A 30 -20.84 -0.82 -35.18
C GLU A 30 -20.15 -1.73 -34.15
N ILE A 31 -18.89 -2.11 -34.40
CA ILE A 31 -18.09 -2.91 -33.46
C ILE A 31 -17.94 -2.19 -32.11
N PHE A 32 -17.59 -0.90 -32.11
CA PHE A 32 -17.45 -0.11 -30.89
C PHE A 32 -18.77 -0.08 -30.12
N LEU A 33 -19.85 0.37 -30.79
CA LEU A 33 -21.15 0.59 -30.15
C LEU A 33 -21.80 -0.70 -29.65
N ASN A 34 -21.53 -1.83 -30.30
CA ASN A 34 -21.98 -3.15 -29.84
C ASN A 34 -21.15 -3.67 -28.67
N ALA A 35 -19.87 -3.30 -28.58
CA ALA A 35 -18.98 -3.71 -27.50
C ALA A 35 -19.27 -2.94 -26.21
N ILE A 36 -19.37 -1.61 -26.29
CA ILE A 36 -19.62 -0.74 -25.14
C ILE A 36 -20.17 0.63 -25.56
N LYS A 37 -21.01 1.23 -24.71
CA LYS A 37 -21.45 2.62 -24.92
C LYS A 37 -20.25 3.57 -24.76
N PRO A 38 -19.98 4.49 -25.70
CA PRO A 38 -18.86 5.43 -25.63
C PRO A 38 -18.73 6.17 -24.30
N GLU A 39 -19.83 6.68 -23.76
CA GLU A 39 -19.83 7.41 -22.49
C GLU A 39 -19.54 6.49 -21.29
N GLU A 40 -19.94 5.21 -21.36
CA GLU A 40 -19.61 4.22 -20.34
C GLU A 40 -18.12 3.87 -20.38
N ALA A 41 -17.53 3.73 -21.57
CA ALA A 41 -16.11 3.47 -21.74
C ALA A 41 -15.27 4.64 -21.21
N LEU A 42 -15.64 5.88 -21.54
CA LEU A 42 -15.04 7.09 -20.98
C LEU A 42 -15.17 7.12 -19.44
N LEU A 43 -16.36 6.82 -18.90
CA LEU A 43 -16.57 6.82 -17.45
C LEU A 43 -15.65 5.82 -16.73
N LYS A 44 -15.54 4.59 -17.24
CA LYS A 44 -14.65 3.58 -16.69
C LYS A 44 -13.20 4.04 -16.72
N ALA A 45 -12.77 4.66 -17.82
CA ALA A 45 -11.41 5.15 -17.99
C ALA A 45 -11.08 6.35 -17.05
N VAL A 46 -12.02 7.27 -16.83
CA VAL A 46 -11.88 8.36 -15.84
C VAL A 46 -11.76 7.80 -14.43
N VAL A 47 -12.66 6.89 -14.05
CA VAL A 47 -12.66 6.32 -12.69
C VAL A 47 -11.38 5.52 -12.43
N ALA A 48 -10.91 4.73 -13.40
CA ALA A 48 -9.66 3.99 -13.29
C ALA A 48 -8.46 4.90 -12.98
N ASN A 49 -8.34 6.03 -13.68
CA ASN A 49 -7.29 7.02 -13.43
C ASN A 49 -7.40 7.61 -12.03
N PHE A 50 -8.60 8.01 -11.61
CA PHE A 50 -8.82 8.60 -10.30
C PHE A 50 -8.51 7.64 -9.16
N GLU A 51 -8.95 6.38 -9.26
CA GLU A 51 -8.70 5.36 -8.23
C GLU A 51 -7.22 4.97 -8.13
N ALA A 52 -6.49 4.99 -9.26
CA ALA A 52 -5.10 4.56 -9.28
C ALA A 52 -4.10 5.64 -8.82
N LEU A 53 -4.37 6.92 -9.14
CA LEU A 53 -3.36 7.97 -9.03
C LEU A 53 -3.77 9.20 -8.22
N TYR A 54 -5.05 9.40 -7.89
CA TYR A 54 -5.51 10.66 -7.31
C TYR A 54 -6.11 10.50 -5.91
N THR A 55 -5.81 11.46 -5.04
CA THR A 55 -6.65 11.78 -3.88
C THR A 55 -7.70 12.82 -4.27
N ARG A 56 -8.74 13.00 -3.45
CA ARG A 56 -9.74 14.05 -3.70
C ARG A 56 -9.15 15.46 -3.78
N GLU A 57 -8.05 15.71 -3.08
CA GLU A 57 -7.40 17.02 -3.01
C GLU A 57 -6.54 17.32 -4.23
N MET A 58 -6.07 16.28 -4.93
CA MET A 58 -5.25 16.39 -6.15
C MET A 58 -6.06 16.47 -7.44
N LEU A 59 -7.38 16.28 -7.40
CA LEU A 59 -8.20 16.17 -8.60
C LEU A 59 -8.13 17.45 -9.45
N PRO A 60 -7.76 17.35 -10.74
CA PRO A 60 -7.72 18.51 -11.61
C PRO A 60 -9.16 18.94 -11.93
N ASN A 61 -9.64 19.99 -11.27
CA ASN A 61 -11.02 20.48 -11.39
C ASN A 61 -11.28 21.39 -12.61
N HIS A 62 -10.34 21.45 -13.55
CA HIS A 62 -10.37 22.37 -14.68
C HIS A 62 -10.96 21.75 -15.97
N ILE A 63 -11.14 20.42 -16.00
CA ILE A 63 -11.74 19.73 -17.14
C ILE A 63 -13.26 19.66 -16.95
N GLU A 64 -14.00 20.30 -17.84
CA GLU A 64 -15.46 20.37 -17.85
C GLU A 64 -16.09 19.33 -18.79
N GLU A 65 -15.41 19.01 -19.90
CA GLU A 65 -15.93 18.11 -20.93
C GLU A 65 -14.82 17.28 -21.59
N ILE A 66 -15.06 15.98 -21.76
CA ILE A 66 -14.22 15.06 -22.55
C ILE A 66 -15.09 14.49 -23.67
N THR A 67 -14.65 14.70 -24.92
CA THR A 67 -15.34 14.18 -26.11
C THR A 67 -14.51 13.08 -26.77
N LEU A 68 -15.09 11.89 -26.92
CA LEU A 68 -14.52 10.84 -27.75
C LEU A 68 -14.91 11.07 -29.23
N VAL A 69 -13.92 11.15 -30.11
CA VAL A 69 -14.09 11.27 -31.55
C VAL A 69 -13.70 9.95 -32.18
N LEU A 70 -14.68 9.25 -32.76
CA LEU A 70 -14.45 8.01 -33.50
C LEU A 70 -14.19 8.36 -34.96
N GLU A 71 -13.01 8.01 -35.47
CA GLU A 71 -12.60 8.40 -36.82
C GLU A 71 -11.59 7.45 -37.46
N SER A 72 -11.47 7.53 -38.78
CA SER A 72 -10.48 6.78 -39.57
C SER A 72 -9.12 7.48 -39.54
N ILE A 73 -8.29 7.12 -38.57
CA ILE A 73 -6.94 7.68 -38.38
C ILE A 73 -5.86 6.60 -38.35
N PRO A 74 -4.61 6.95 -38.73
CA PRO A 74 -3.46 6.08 -38.51
C PRO A 74 -3.19 5.93 -37.01
N GLY A 75 -2.71 4.75 -36.60
CA GLY A 75 -2.40 4.47 -35.19
C GLY A 75 -3.63 4.00 -34.39
N VAL A 76 -3.58 4.23 -33.09
CA VAL A 76 -4.55 3.69 -32.11
C VAL A 76 -5.49 4.78 -31.61
N ALA A 77 -4.94 5.76 -30.91
CA ALA A 77 -5.64 6.94 -30.44
C ALA A 77 -4.64 8.09 -30.25
N TYR A 78 -5.14 9.31 -30.09
CA TYR A 78 -4.35 10.47 -29.68
C TYR A 78 -5.23 11.57 -29.07
N LEU A 79 -4.61 12.49 -28.34
CA LEU A 79 -5.25 13.72 -27.87
C LEU A 79 -5.27 14.80 -28.96
N GLY A 80 -6.46 15.27 -29.32
CA GLY A 80 -6.63 16.37 -30.28
C GLY A 80 -5.98 17.66 -29.80
N ASP A 81 -5.63 18.57 -30.73
CA ASP A 81 -4.82 19.78 -30.47
C ASP A 81 -5.17 20.46 -29.14
N VAL A 82 -4.35 20.13 -28.14
CA VAL A 82 -4.49 20.53 -26.75
C VAL A 82 -4.14 22.01 -26.69
N MET A 83 -5.15 22.87 -26.62
CA MET A 83 -4.95 24.17 -25.98
C MET A 83 -4.79 23.88 -24.48
N PRO A 84 -3.62 24.13 -23.85
CA PRO A 84 -3.36 23.80 -22.44
C PRO A 84 -4.32 24.45 -21.44
N SER A 85 -5.12 25.42 -21.90
CA SER A 85 -6.13 26.16 -21.15
C SER A 85 -7.57 25.74 -21.43
N SER A 86 -7.81 24.77 -22.33
CA SER A 86 -9.16 24.35 -22.67
C SER A 86 -9.73 23.46 -21.57
N SER A 87 -10.88 23.84 -21.00
CA SER A 87 -11.67 22.97 -20.13
C SER A 87 -12.33 21.80 -20.91
N LYS A 88 -12.20 21.80 -22.24
CA LYS A 88 -12.79 20.80 -23.14
C LYS A 88 -11.69 20.05 -23.88
N GLN A 89 -11.68 18.74 -23.74
CA GLN A 89 -10.64 17.85 -24.26
C GLN A 89 -11.24 16.86 -25.26
N GLN A 90 -10.47 16.46 -26.26
CA GLN A 90 -10.90 15.50 -27.28
C GLN A 90 -9.91 14.34 -27.36
N ILE A 91 -10.43 13.12 -27.30
CA ILE A 91 -9.67 11.89 -27.57
C ILE A 91 -10.13 11.39 -28.93
N HIS A 92 -9.20 11.24 -29.86
CA HIS A 92 -9.45 10.71 -31.20
C HIS A 92 -9.09 9.23 -31.20
N TYR A 93 -10.04 8.36 -31.56
CA TYR A 93 -9.88 6.90 -31.47
C TYR A 93 -10.07 6.26 -32.85
N SER A 94 -9.10 5.45 -33.25
CA SER A 94 -9.07 4.81 -34.57
C SER A 94 -10.14 3.73 -34.72
N LEU A 95 -11.10 3.98 -35.62
CA LEU A 95 -12.09 2.98 -36.02
C LEU A 95 -11.45 1.76 -36.71
N GLN A 96 -10.29 1.95 -37.35
CA GLN A 96 -9.54 0.85 -37.94
C GLN A 96 -8.94 -0.05 -36.86
N TYR A 97 -8.43 0.52 -35.76
CA TYR A 97 -7.91 -0.26 -34.63
C TYR A 97 -9.01 -1.05 -33.92
N VAL A 98 -10.19 -0.45 -33.72
CA VAL A 98 -11.36 -1.14 -33.16
C VAL A 98 -11.71 -2.40 -33.98
N GLN A 99 -11.66 -2.28 -35.31
CA GLN A 99 -11.94 -3.42 -36.18
C GLN A 99 -10.85 -4.52 -36.07
N GLN A 100 -9.59 -4.13 -35.88
CA GLN A 100 -8.48 -5.08 -35.71
C GLN A 100 -8.52 -5.83 -34.38
N THR A 101 -9.14 -5.24 -33.35
CA THR A 101 -9.23 -5.79 -31.98
C THR A 101 -10.65 -6.23 -31.61
N ALA A 102 -11.48 -6.51 -32.62
CA ALA A 102 -12.90 -6.81 -32.46
C ALA A 102 -13.19 -8.01 -31.53
N ASP A 103 -12.28 -8.98 -31.44
CA ASP A 103 -12.36 -10.15 -30.56
C ASP A 103 -12.36 -9.79 -29.06
N ARG A 104 -11.83 -8.62 -28.72
CA ARG A 104 -11.65 -8.10 -27.36
C ARG A 104 -12.09 -6.64 -27.23
N ALA A 105 -12.99 -6.21 -28.11
CA ALA A 105 -13.29 -4.80 -28.34
C ALA A 105 -13.55 -4.03 -27.05
N ALA A 106 -14.39 -4.53 -26.13
CA ALA A 106 -14.75 -3.81 -24.92
C ALA A 106 -13.54 -3.50 -24.03
N ASP A 107 -12.75 -4.51 -23.67
CA ASP A 107 -11.59 -4.35 -22.76
C ASP A 107 -10.47 -3.54 -23.41
N GLU A 108 -10.24 -3.73 -24.71
CA GLU A 108 -9.21 -2.97 -25.44
C GLU A 108 -9.61 -1.51 -25.64
N ILE A 109 -10.88 -1.24 -25.96
CA ILE A 109 -11.43 0.12 -26.02
C ILE A 109 -11.23 0.82 -24.69
N ILE A 110 -11.64 0.20 -23.59
CA ILE A 110 -11.49 0.82 -22.26
C ILE A 110 -10.00 0.98 -21.93
N GLY A 111 -9.16 -0.02 -22.18
CA GLY A 111 -7.73 0.03 -21.89
C GLY A 111 -7.00 1.16 -22.60
N VAL A 112 -7.27 1.35 -23.90
CA VAL A 112 -6.73 2.50 -24.67
C VAL A 112 -7.27 3.81 -24.12
N LEU A 113 -8.56 3.90 -23.79
CA LEU A 113 -9.10 5.12 -23.18
C LEU A 113 -8.53 5.41 -21.80
N VAL A 114 -8.20 4.40 -20.99
CA VAL A 114 -7.51 4.58 -19.70
C VAL A 114 -6.16 5.25 -19.93
N PHE A 115 -5.40 4.80 -20.93
CA PHE A 115 -4.12 5.38 -21.32
C PHE A 115 -4.29 6.84 -21.79
N GLU A 116 -5.19 7.13 -22.71
CA GLU A 116 -5.40 8.49 -23.22
C GLU A 116 -5.92 9.45 -22.14
N ILE A 117 -6.81 8.99 -21.25
CA ILE A 117 -7.34 9.80 -20.16
C ILE A 117 -6.28 10.16 -19.13
N PHE A 118 -5.26 9.32 -18.93
CA PHE A 118 -4.12 9.70 -18.12
C PHE A 118 -3.52 11.02 -18.63
N HIS A 119 -3.27 11.12 -19.95
CA HIS A 119 -2.73 12.34 -20.56
C HIS A 119 -3.71 13.52 -20.57
N VAL A 120 -5.02 13.30 -20.50
CA VAL A 120 -6.02 14.38 -20.34
C VAL A 120 -5.85 15.11 -19.01
N TYR A 121 -5.60 14.37 -17.93
CA TYR A 121 -5.53 14.93 -16.57
C TYR A 121 -4.11 15.23 -16.10
N ASN A 122 -3.13 14.51 -16.64
CA ASN A 122 -1.73 14.69 -16.32
C ASN A 122 -1.21 16.03 -16.87
N ARG A 123 -0.41 16.73 -16.07
CA ARG A 123 0.26 17.99 -16.44
C ARG A 123 1.78 17.85 -16.52
N ILE A 124 2.31 16.65 -16.27
CA ILE A 124 3.71 16.33 -16.42
C ILE A 124 4.06 16.38 -17.91
N THR A 125 5.23 16.95 -18.22
CA THR A 125 5.72 17.10 -19.59
C THR A 125 7.01 16.29 -19.78
N ASN A 126 7.31 15.94 -21.04
CA ASN A 126 8.59 15.29 -21.38
C ASN A 126 9.82 16.20 -21.17
N THR A 127 9.62 17.44 -20.76
CA THR A 127 10.70 18.36 -20.36
C THR A 127 11.03 18.26 -18.89
N THR A 128 10.11 17.75 -18.06
CA THR A 128 10.33 17.59 -16.62
C THR A 128 10.54 16.13 -16.25
N CYS A 129 9.84 15.18 -16.88
CA CYS A 129 9.98 13.76 -16.61
C CYS A 129 10.37 12.95 -17.86
N PRO A 130 11.01 11.80 -17.69
CA PRO A 130 11.25 10.87 -18.78
C PRO A 130 9.94 10.40 -19.40
N SER A 131 9.91 10.30 -20.73
CA SER A 131 8.70 9.88 -21.46
C SER A 131 8.29 8.45 -21.11
N GLY A 132 9.26 7.56 -20.89
CA GLY A 132 9.01 6.19 -20.48
C GLY A 132 8.32 6.08 -19.12
N PHE A 133 8.68 6.95 -18.17
CA PHE A 133 7.98 7.04 -16.89
C PHE A 133 6.55 7.57 -17.03
N ILE A 134 6.33 8.59 -17.87
CA ILE A 134 5.01 9.18 -18.09
C ILE A 134 4.07 8.15 -18.73
N ASP A 135 4.47 7.54 -19.84
CA ASP A 135 3.65 6.55 -20.54
C ASP A 135 3.55 5.24 -19.74
N GLY A 136 4.60 4.89 -18.99
CA GLY A 136 4.58 3.76 -18.06
C GLY A 136 3.60 3.96 -16.90
N LEU A 137 3.37 5.19 -16.43
CA LEU A 137 2.30 5.49 -15.47
C LEU A 137 0.92 5.31 -16.09
N ALA A 138 0.71 5.73 -17.35
CA ALA A 138 -0.54 5.52 -18.07
C ALA A 138 -0.86 4.01 -18.20
N ASP A 139 0.14 3.21 -18.57
CA ASP A 139 0.00 1.76 -18.66
C ASP A 139 -0.08 1.07 -17.29
N TYR A 140 0.51 1.65 -16.25
CA TYR A 140 0.30 1.20 -14.86
C TYR A 140 -1.17 1.34 -14.46
N VAL A 141 -1.84 2.46 -14.77
CA VAL A 141 -3.29 2.62 -14.51
C VAL A 141 -4.08 1.56 -15.27
N ARG A 142 -3.76 1.35 -16.56
CA ARG A 142 -4.38 0.32 -17.40
C ARG A 142 -4.22 -1.08 -16.80
N LEU A 143 -3.04 -1.40 -16.30
CA LEU A 143 -2.73 -2.66 -15.60
C LEU A 143 -3.56 -2.83 -14.33
N LYS A 144 -3.58 -1.81 -13.46
CA LYS A 144 -4.32 -1.84 -12.17
C LYS A 144 -5.82 -1.97 -12.36
N ALA A 145 -6.36 -1.35 -13.40
CA ALA A 145 -7.77 -1.44 -13.77
C ALA A 145 -8.15 -2.77 -14.43
N GLY A 146 -7.18 -3.66 -14.70
CA GLY A 146 -7.41 -4.98 -15.27
C GLY A 146 -7.54 -5.02 -16.80
N TYR A 147 -7.10 -3.96 -17.50
CA TYR A 147 -7.19 -3.83 -18.96
C TYR A 147 -5.85 -4.02 -19.68
N ALA A 148 -4.87 -4.65 -19.03
CA ALA A 148 -3.62 -5.03 -19.68
C ALA A 148 -3.91 -6.09 -20.76
N PRO A 149 -3.55 -5.83 -22.04
CA PRO A 149 -3.87 -6.74 -23.12
C PRO A 149 -2.98 -8.01 -23.06
N PRO A 150 -3.50 -9.17 -23.47
CA PRO A 150 -2.78 -10.46 -23.44
C PRO A 150 -1.41 -10.51 -24.14
N HIS A 151 -1.10 -9.57 -25.02
CA HIS A 151 0.17 -9.55 -25.75
C HIS A 151 1.28 -8.78 -25.03
N TRP A 152 0.96 -8.10 -23.92
CA TRP A 152 1.98 -7.42 -23.12
C TRP A 152 3.03 -8.40 -22.63
N ASP A 153 4.28 -8.00 -22.84
CA ASP A 153 5.42 -8.75 -22.37
C ASP A 153 5.74 -8.33 -20.94
N LYS A 154 5.89 -9.31 -20.05
CA LYS A 154 6.29 -9.07 -18.67
C LYS A 154 7.80 -9.00 -18.51
N GLN A 155 8.56 -9.30 -19.56
CA GLN A 155 10.02 -9.31 -19.50
C GLN A 155 10.57 -7.89 -19.31
N PRO A 156 11.57 -7.71 -18.42
CA PRO A 156 12.25 -6.44 -18.27
C PRO A 156 12.94 -6.01 -19.57
N ARG A 157 13.04 -4.70 -19.77
CA ARG A 157 13.78 -4.06 -20.86
C ARG A 157 15.19 -3.64 -20.39
N ASP A 158 15.84 -2.77 -21.15
CA ASP A 158 17.23 -2.35 -20.88
C ASP A 158 17.34 -1.55 -19.57
N ASP A 159 16.35 -0.73 -19.23
CA ASP A 159 16.27 0.05 -17.99
C ASP A 159 14.81 0.23 -17.52
N TRP A 160 14.62 0.93 -16.40
CA TRP A 160 13.34 1.01 -15.70
C TRP A 160 12.26 1.82 -16.40
N GLU A 161 12.65 2.71 -17.31
CA GLU A 161 11.78 3.54 -18.13
C GLU A 161 11.73 3.10 -19.60
N ALA A 162 12.50 2.09 -19.97
CA ALA A 162 12.47 1.52 -21.31
C ALA A 162 11.20 0.69 -21.50
N GLY A 163 10.27 1.21 -22.31
CA GLY A 163 9.06 0.50 -22.74
C GLY A 163 7.92 0.58 -21.72
N ASN A 164 6.80 1.13 -22.17
CA ASN A 164 5.66 1.50 -21.33
C ASN A 164 5.12 0.32 -20.51
N GLU A 165 4.94 -0.85 -21.15
CA GLU A 165 4.42 -2.05 -20.48
C GLU A 165 5.38 -2.60 -19.42
N SER A 166 6.69 -2.53 -19.69
CA SER A 166 7.72 -3.00 -18.77
C SER A 166 7.81 -2.08 -17.55
N THR A 167 7.79 -0.77 -17.77
CA THR A 167 7.73 0.23 -16.70
C THR A 167 6.45 0.05 -15.89
N ALA A 168 5.29 -0.17 -16.51
CA ALA A 168 4.04 -0.42 -15.80
C ALA A 168 4.09 -1.64 -14.87
N TYR A 169 4.67 -2.75 -15.32
CA TYR A 169 4.87 -3.93 -14.47
C TYR A 169 5.87 -3.69 -13.35
N PHE A 170 6.91 -2.91 -13.59
CA PHE A 170 7.85 -2.50 -12.55
C PHE A 170 7.21 -1.62 -11.47
N LEU A 171 6.42 -0.61 -11.86
CA LEU A 171 5.67 0.24 -10.93
C LEU A 171 4.66 -0.59 -10.12
N ASP A 172 3.94 -1.52 -10.75
CA ASP A 172 3.03 -2.44 -10.05
C ASP A 172 3.77 -3.42 -9.13
N TRP A 173 4.97 -3.87 -9.51
CA TRP A 173 5.84 -4.65 -8.64
C TRP A 173 6.21 -3.84 -7.39
N ILE A 174 6.67 -2.58 -7.53
CA ILE A 174 6.96 -1.69 -6.39
C ILE A 174 5.75 -1.56 -5.47
N GLU A 175 4.57 -1.26 -6.02
CA GLU A 175 3.33 -1.06 -5.25
C GLU A 175 2.93 -2.29 -4.43
N LYS A 176 3.28 -3.50 -4.91
CA LYS A 176 2.97 -4.79 -4.28
C LYS A 176 4.02 -5.25 -3.25
N ARG A 177 5.17 -4.58 -3.15
CA ARG A 177 6.19 -4.92 -2.14
C ARG A 177 5.66 -4.68 -0.72
N PRO A 178 6.21 -5.36 0.30
CA PRO A 178 6.01 -4.97 1.69
C PRO A 178 6.36 -3.49 1.88
N ASN A 179 5.41 -2.71 2.43
CA ASN A 179 5.49 -1.25 2.58
C ASN A 179 5.53 -0.43 1.26
N GLY A 180 5.32 -1.06 0.11
CA GLY A 180 5.28 -0.39 -1.19
C GLY A 180 3.96 0.31 -1.50
N THR A 181 2.89 0.00 -0.76
CA THR A 181 1.55 0.56 -1.01
C THR A 181 1.55 2.09 -0.88
N GLY A 182 1.02 2.76 -1.91
CA GLY A 182 0.97 4.21 -2.05
C GLY A 182 2.24 4.83 -2.63
N THR A 183 3.26 4.04 -2.98
CA THR A 183 4.51 4.58 -3.58
C THR A 183 4.24 5.20 -4.93
N ILE A 184 3.48 4.54 -5.80
CA ILE A 184 3.26 5.04 -7.17
C ILE A 184 2.44 6.33 -7.17
N HIS A 185 1.47 6.42 -6.27
CA HIS A 185 0.72 7.65 -6.03
C HIS A 185 1.65 8.82 -5.65
N LYS A 186 2.60 8.59 -4.73
CA LYS A 186 3.56 9.63 -4.29
C LYS A 186 4.57 10.01 -5.37
N LEU A 187 5.01 9.04 -6.18
CA LEU A 187 5.86 9.32 -7.35
C LEU A 187 5.14 10.23 -8.34
N TYR A 188 3.87 9.94 -8.60
CA TYR A 188 3.03 10.77 -9.47
C TYR A 188 2.80 12.18 -8.88
N GLU A 189 2.50 12.27 -7.58
CA GLU A 189 2.35 13.55 -6.88
C GLU A 189 3.63 14.39 -6.95
N TYR A 190 4.79 13.78 -6.70
CA TYR A 190 6.09 14.45 -6.84
C TYR A 190 6.29 15.00 -8.26
N ALA A 191 6.01 14.18 -9.28
CA ALA A 191 6.18 14.57 -10.67
C ALA A 191 5.29 15.76 -11.07
N LEU A 192 4.06 15.83 -10.53
CA LEU A 192 3.15 16.98 -10.73
C LEU A 192 3.69 18.29 -10.14
N GLN A 193 4.59 18.23 -9.15
CA GLN A 193 5.09 19.40 -8.42
C GLN A 193 6.42 19.95 -8.97
N LEU A 194 7.00 19.33 -10.00
CA LEU A 194 8.35 19.66 -10.47
C LEU A 194 8.50 21.10 -10.99
N ASN A 195 7.44 21.80 -11.42
CA ASN A 195 7.49 23.22 -11.81
C ASN A 195 8.73 23.58 -12.67
N ASP A 196 8.90 22.91 -13.82
CA ASP A 196 10.05 23.02 -14.74
C ASP A 196 11.39 22.46 -14.23
N GLN A 197 11.43 21.83 -13.05
CA GLN A 197 12.59 21.07 -12.59
C GLN A 197 12.66 19.70 -13.26
N GLU A 198 13.88 19.23 -13.48
CA GLU A 198 14.17 17.88 -13.96
C GLU A 198 13.82 16.86 -12.87
N PHE A 199 13.19 15.75 -13.29
CA PHE A 199 12.82 14.64 -12.43
C PHE A 199 14.08 14.06 -11.78
N ASN A 200 14.07 14.01 -10.45
CA ASN A 200 15.19 13.47 -9.68
C ASN A 200 14.85 12.07 -9.19
N GLU A 201 15.53 11.06 -9.74
CA GLU A 201 15.36 9.65 -9.38
C GLU A 201 15.64 9.33 -7.91
N ASN A 202 16.31 10.22 -7.16
CA ASN A 202 16.44 10.10 -5.71
C ASN A 202 15.09 10.03 -4.99
N ILE A 203 13.99 10.47 -5.63
CA ILE A 203 12.65 10.28 -5.09
C ILE A 203 12.32 8.81 -4.81
N PHE A 204 12.83 7.87 -5.62
CA PHE A 204 12.66 6.44 -5.37
C PHE A 204 13.32 6.03 -4.05
N GLU A 205 14.54 6.51 -3.79
CA GLU A 205 15.25 6.25 -2.52
C GLU A 205 14.54 6.93 -1.34
N MET A 206 14.03 8.15 -1.51
CA MET A 206 13.28 8.84 -0.47
C MET A 206 11.99 8.11 -0.09
N LEU A 207 11.31 7.50 -1.06
CA LEU A 207 10.03 6.82 -0.84
C LEU A 207 10.19 5.36 -0.39
N THR A 208 11.20 4.66 -0.89
CA THR A 208 11.36 3.21 -0.72
C THR A 208 12.56 2.82 0.15
N GLY A 209 13.52 3.73 0.32
CA GLY A 209 14.81 3.46 0.96
C GLY A 209 15.87 2.83 0.02
N GLU A 210 15.54 2.64 -1.27
CA GLU A 210 16.41 2.05 -2.30
C GLU A 210 16.39 2.89 -3.58
N THR A 211 17.51 2.97 -4.29
CA THR A 211 17.58 3.69 -5.56
C THR A 211 16.77 2.98 -6.65
N VAL A 212 16.35 3.72 -7.69
CA VAL A 212 15.59 3.12 -8.80
C VAL A 212 16.35 2.00 -9.50
N ASP A 213 17.68 2.11 -9.62
CA ASP A 213 18.54 1.05 -10.15
C ASP A 213 18.46 -0.24 -9.33
N MET A 214 18.50 -0.13 -8.00
CA MET A 214 18.38 -1.29 -7.10
C MET A 214 17.01 -1.94 -7.19
N LEU A 215 15.96 -1.11 -7.25
CA LEU A 215 14.59 -1.59 -7.43
C LEU A 215 14.44 -2.31 -8.77
N TRP A 216 15.01 -1.75 -9.82
CA TRP A 216 14.96 -2.31 -11.17
C TRP A 216 15.67 -3.66 -11.25
N GLU A 217 16.87 -3.77 -10.68
CA GLU A 217 17.62 -5.04 -10.60
C GLU A 217 16.79 -6.11 -9.87
N GLN A 218 16.19 -5.77 -8.74
CA GLN A 218 15.32 -6.69 -7.98
C GLN A 218 14.07 -7.11 -8.76
N TYR A 219 13.47 -6.19 -9.51
CA TYR A 219 12.37 -6.50 -10.40
C TYR A 219 12.80 -7.48 -11.50
N CYS A 220 13.96 -7.24 -12.13
CA CYS A 220 14.51 -8.13 -13.16
C CYS A 220 14.75 -9.55 -12.63
N ASP A 221 15.32 -9.67 -11.44
CA ASP A 221 15.51 -10.95 -10.75
C ASP A 221 14.20 -11.67 -10.48
N SER A 222 13.16 -10.92 -10.08
CA SER A 222 11.84 -11.48 -9.76
C SER A 222 11.10 -12.03 -10.98
N VAL A 223 11.33 -11.46 -12.17
CA VAL A 223 10.67 -11.89 -13.42
C VAL A 223 11.37 -13.10 -14.06
N ASN A 224 12.70 -13.12 -14.03
CA ASN A 224 13.49 -14.14 -14.74
C ASN A 224 13.46 -15.54 -14.11
N GLY A 225 12.73 -15.74 -13.01
CA GLY A 225 12.62 -17.04 -12.37
C GLY A 225 13.96 -17.61 -11.91
N THR A 226 15.00 -16.76 -11.80
CA THR A 226 16.01 -16.95 -10.79
C THR A 226 15.27 -16.95 -9.49
N ASP A 227 14.90 -18.15 -9.06
CA ASP A 227 14.37 -18.47 -7.75
C ASP A 227 15.48 -18.22 -6.72
N ASN A 228 15.94 -16.97 -6.65
CA ASN A 228 15.98 -16.26 -5.39
C ASN A 228 14.51 -16.14 -4.95
N THR A 229 13.88 -17.28 -4.58
CA THR A 229 12.93 -17.30 -3.45
C THR A 229 13.55 -16.37 -2.46
N THR A 230 13.03 -15.15 -2.32
CA THR A 230 13.71 -13.99 -1.73
C THR A 230 14.70 -14.46 -0.69
N THR A 231 15.94 -14.75 -1.12
CA THR A 231 16.99 -15.11 -0.19
C THR A 231 17.36 -13.75 0.28
N LEU A 232 16.63 -13.31 1.31
CA LEU A 232 17.12 -12.38 2.29
C LEU A 232 17.95 -11.30 1.58
N GLY A 233 17.31 -10.51 0.71
CA GLY A 233 17.92 -9.28 0.18
C GLY A 233 18.51 -8.57 1.39
N ASP A 234 19.82 -8.60 1.42
CA ASP A 234 20.69 -8.79 2.58
C ASP A 234 20.10 -8.65 4.00
N LEU A 235 19.58 -9.73 4.61
CA LEU A 235 19.36 -9.74 6.09
C LEU A 235 20.67 -9.51 6.86
N SER A 236 21.85 -9.50 6.22
CA SER A 236 23.09 -9.10 6.88
C SER A 236 23.18 -7.59 7.12
N GLN A 237 22.36 -6.76 6.46
CA GLN A 237 22.32 -5.32 6.70
C GLN A 237 21.47 -4.94 7.92
N TRP A 238 20.39 -5.68 8.17
CA TRP A 238 19.58 -5.51 9.37
C TRP A 238 20.43 -5.85 10.61
N PRO A 239 20.45 -5.00 11.65
CA PRO A 239 21.26 -5.24 12.84
C PRO A 239 20.61 -6.30 13.76
N ILE A 240 20.55 -7.54 13.29
CA ILE A 240 19.97 -8.66 14.05
C ILE A 240 20.81 -8.90 15.31
N PRO A 241 20.21 -8.87 16.50
CA PRO A 241 20.95 -9.07 17.75
C PRO A 241 21.33 -10.55 17.93
N LYS A 242 22.22 -10.80 18.88
CA LYS A 242 22.44 -12.15 19.39
C LYS A 242 21.18 -12.62 20.14
N PHE A 243 20.73 -13.84 19.85
CA PHE A 243 19.64 -14.48 20.59
C PHE A 243 20.19 -15.44 21.64
N ASN A 244 19.65 -15.39 22.85
CA ASN A 244 19.85 -16.39 23.89
C ASN A 244 18.49 -16.98 24.31
N LEU A 245 18.51 -18.23 24.75
CA LEU A 245 17.35 -18.89 25.35
C LEU A 245 17.72 -19.34 26.76
N ARG A 246 16.87 -19.02 27.73
CA ARG A 246 16.91 -19.55 29.10
C ARG A 246 15.58 -20.20 29.39
N ILE A 247 15.60 -21.47 29.80
CA ILE A 247 14.42 -22.18 30.28
C ILE A 247 14.65 -22.44 31.76
N GLU A 248 13.82 -21.85 32.62
CA GLU A 248 14.00 -21.94 34.08
C GLU A 248 13.53 -23.27 34.64
N ASP A 249 12.53 -23.88 34.02
CA ASP A 249 12.04 -25.23 34.32
C ASP A 249 11.80 -25.99 33.02
N LEU A 250 12.68 -26.95 32.74
CA LEU A 250 12.62 -27.76 31.52
C LEU A 250 11.61 -28.92 31.64
N ASP A 251 11.25 -29.33 32.86
CA ASP A 251 10.30 -30.42 33.11
C ASP A 251 8.84 -29.92 33.11
N HIS A 252 8.66 -28.60 32.99
CA HIS A 252 7.33 -27.99 32.91
C HIS A 252 6.68 -28.26 31.54
N GLU A 253 5.46 -28.78 31.54
CA GLU A 253 4.67 -29.11 30.32
C GLU A 253 4.62 -27.98 29.26
N GLY A 254 4.50 -26.72 29.71
CA GLY A 254 4.56 -25.56 28.83
C GLY A 254 5.87 -25.41 28.04
N ALA A 255 7.00 -25.90 28.56
CA ALA A 255 8.29 -25.88 27.85
C ALA A 255 8.28 -26.87 26.67
N ASP A 256 7.73 -28.07 26.86
CA ASP A 256 7.53 -29.05 25.79
C ASP A 256 6.61 -28.51 24.69
N ILE A 257 5.48 -27.89 25.09
CA ILE A 257 4.54 -27.27 24.14
C ILE A 257 5.23 -26.16 23.35
N PHE A 258 5.98 -25.28 24.02
CA PHE A 258 6.68 -24.16 23.36
C PHE A 258 7.69 -24.67 22.33
N LEU A 259 8.56 -25.60 22.72
CA LEU A 259 9.62 -26.14 21.86
C LEU A 259 9.08 -27.05 20.76
N GLY A 260 7.93 -27.69 20.98
CA GLY A 260 7.22 -28.46 19.95
C GLY A 260 6.50 -27.58 18.93
N ALA A 261 6.00 -26.41 19.34
CA ALA A 261 5.27 -25.50 18.48
C ALA A 261 6.19 -24.62 17.60
N VAL A 262 7.30 -24.14 18.15
CA VAL A 262 8.22 -23.23 17.45
C VAL A 262 9.68 -23.56 17.70
N LYS A 263 10.55 -23.20 16.76
CA LYS A 263 12.00 -23.14 16.99
C LYS A 263 12.35 -21.75 17.52
N PRO A 264 12.83 -21.60 18.77
CA PRO A 264 12.99 -20.27 19.40
C PRO A 264 13.87 -19.29 18.60
N LYS A 265 14.93 -19.79 17.97
CA LYS A 265 15.82 -18.99 17.12
C LYS A 265 15.10 -18.41 15.89
N GLU A 266 14.29 -19.22 15.21
CA GLU A 266 13.56 -18.80 14.02
C GLU A 266 12.43 -17.85 14.42
N ALA A 267 11.70 -18.16 15.50
CA ALA A 267 10.64 -17.34 16.05
C ALA A 267 11.11 -15.93 16.46
N LEU A 268 12.23 -15.81 17.20
CA LEU A 268 12.81 -14.51 17.56
C LEU A 268 13.27 -13.73 16.33
N ARG A 269 13.83 -14.42 15.33
CA ARG A 269 14.25 -13.77 14.08
C ARG A 269 13.05 -13.21 13.32
N GLU A 270 12.00 -14.01 13.14
CA GLU A 270 10.76 -13.56 12.52
C GLU A 270 10.17 -12.36 13.26
N ALA A 271 10.12 -12.40 14.59
CA ALA A 271 9.61 -11.31 15.40
C ALA A 271 10.45 -10.01 15.27
N VAL A 272 11.78 -10.12 15.21
CA VAL A 272 12.66 -8.96 14.94
C VAL A 272 12.39 -8.40 13.55
N MET A 273 12.22 -9.27 12.55
CA MET A 273 11.94 -8.85 11.18
C MET A 273 10.58 -8.15 11.08
N ALA A 274 9.54 -8.64 11.75
CA ALA A 274 8.24 -7.97 11.80
C ALA A 274 8.35 -6.55 12.36
N SER A 275 9.05 -6.37 13.49
CA SER A 275 9.31 -5.05 14.07
C SER A 275 10.08 -4.14 13.10
N PHE A 276 11.11 -4.66 12.43
CA PHE A 276 11.91 -3.88 11.49
C PHE A 276 11.11 -3.47 10.27
N ASN A 277 10.40 -4.41 9.65
CA ASN A 277 9.61 -4.16 8.45
C ASN A 277 8.50 -3.12 8.69
N HIS A 278 7.88 -3.10 9.87
CA HIS A 278 6.72 -2.23 10.10
C HIS A 278 7.04 -0.90 10.77
N LEU A 279 8.19 -0.75 11.42
CA LEU A 279 8.53 0.46 12.20
C LEU A 279 9.81 1.17 11.77
N TYR A 280 10.61 0.58 10.87
CA TYR A 280 11.94 1.09 10.55
C TYR A 280 12.33 0.94 9.08
N THR A 281 13.36 1.71 8.71
CA THR A 281 14.16 1.53 7.51
C THR A 281 15.59 1.17 7.92
N LEU A 282 16.45 0.78 6.98
CA LEU A 282 17.87 0.50 7.28
C LEU A 282 18.62 1.69 7.90
N GLN A 283 18.18 2.91 7.60
CA GLN A 283 18.75 4.16 8.12
C GLN A 283 18.21 4.49 9.52
N THR A 284 16.96 4.15 9.83
CA THR A 284 16.31 4.52 11.09
C THR A 284 16.36 3.42 12.16
N VAL A 285 16.64 2.17 11.78
CA VAL A 285 16.65 1.02 12.68
C VAL A 285 17.61 1.18 13.86
N PRO A 286 17.18 0.89 15.11
CA PRO A 286 18.05 0.98 16.27
C PRO A 286 19.15 -0.08 16.24
N ARG A 287 20.42 0.37 16.26
CA ARG A 287 21.61 -0.52 16.30
C ARG A 287 22.15 -0.78 17.70
N ASN A 288 21.51 -0.23 18.74
CA ASN A 288 21.96 -0.33 20.13
C ASN A 288 21.62 -1.69 20.77
N VAL A 289 20.54 -2.35 20.37
CA VAL A 289 20.16 -3.67 20.89
C VAL A 289 21.14 -4.71 20.36
N LYS A 290 21.94 -5.30 21.25
CA LYS A 290 22.98 -6.28 20.92
C LYS A 290 22.53 -7.71 21.22
N THR A 291 21.68 -7.87 22.24
CA THR A 291 21.22 -9.19 22.70
C THR A 291 19.75 -9.14 23.07
N ILE A 292 18.99 -10.16 22.64
CA ILE A 292 17.66 -10.48 23.16
C ILE A 292 17.72 -11.87 23.79
N THR A 293 17.38 -11.97 25.07
CA THR A 293 17.27 -13.24 25.80
C THR A 293 15.80 -13.59 25.98
N LEU A 294 15.35 -14.70 25.39
CA LEU A 294 14.05 -15.28 25.68
C LEU A 294 14.15 -16.13 26.94
N VAL A 295 13.37 -15.79 27.95
CA VAL A 295 13.28 -16.49 29.24
C VAL A 295 11.93 -17.18 29.33
N LEU A 296 11.92 -18.51 29.30
CA LEU A 296 10.73 -19.32 29.55
C LEU A 296 10.68 -19.70 31.03
N ARG A 297 9.63 -19.29 31.73
CA ARG A 297 9.46 -19.56 33.17
C ARG A 297 8.00 -19.68 33.58
N SER A 298 7.73 -20.39 34.68
CA SER A 298 6.40 -20.35 35.29
C SER A 298 6.19 -18.98 35.95
N MET A 299 5.16 -18.26 35.48
CA MET A 299 4.76 -16.96 36.03
C MET A 299 3.29 -16.67 35.67
N GLY A 300 2.66 -15.76 36.40
CA GLY A 300 1.36 -15.20 35.98
C GLY A 300 1.47 -14.29 34.77
N GLY A 301 0.33 -13.96 34.15
CA GLY A 301 0.29 -13.12 32.94
C GLY A 301 0.72 -13.87 31.68
N VAL A 302 1.02 -13.11 30.62
CA VAL A 302 1.33 -13.64 29.28
C VAL A 302 2.83 -13.60 29.01
N ALA A 303 3.36 -12.40 28.81
CA ALA A 303 4.77 -12.13 28.66
C ALA A 303 5.06 -10.68 29.11
N HIS A 304 6.34 -10.33 29.23
CA HIS A 304 6.77 -8.94 29.31
C HIS A 304 8.22 -8.79 28.87
N THR A 305 8.53 -7.59 28.37
CA THR A 305 9.89 -7.20 27.97
C THR A 305 10.53 -6.32 29.02
N THR A 306 11.79 -6.58 29.32
CA THR A 306 12.62 -5.79 30.26
C THR A 306 14.06 -5.70 29.79
N GLY A 307 14.91 -5.04 30.57
CA GLY A 307 16.33 -4.88 30.31
C GLY A 307 16.74 -3.49 29.82
N GLY A 308 18.05 -3.32 29.63
CA GLY A 308 18.66 -2.04 29.28
C GLY A 308 18.58 -1.70 27.81
N MET A 309 19.36 -0.69 27.38
CA MET A 309 19.38 -0.26 25.97
C MET A 309 20.00 -1.30 25.02
N SER A 310 20.94 -2.12 25.48
CA SER A 310 21.69 -3.05 24.63
C SER A 310 21.40 -4.53 24.89
N HIS A 311 20.86 -4.86 26.04
CA HIS A 311 20.52 -6.23 26.43
C HIS A 311 19.07 -6.25 26.89
N LYS A 312 18.23 -6.95 26.13
CA LYS A 312 16.80 -7.09 26.37
C LYS A 312 16.49 -8.51 26.82
N GLU A 313 15.47 -8.64 27.64
CA GLU A 313 14.91 -9.92 28.06
C GLU A 313 13.42 -9.93 27.76
N ILE A 314 12.94 -11.03 27.16
CA ILE A 314 11.52 -11.31 26.98
C ILE A 314 11.19 -12.47 27.91
N HIS A 315 10.35 -12.24 28.91
CA HIS A 315 9.92 -13.26 29.85
C HIS A 315 8.57 -13.80 29.38
N TYR A 316 8.49 -15.08 29.02
CA TYR A 316 7.29 -15.72 28.50
C TYR A 316 6.76 -16.74 29.51
N SER A 317 5.46 -16.63 29.85
CA SER A 317 4.82 -17.51 30.83
C SER A 317 4.58 -18.91 30.28
N LEU A 318 5.19 -19.90 30.92
CA LEU A 318 4.91 -21.31 30.64
C LEU A 318 3.49 -21.74 31.06
N GLU A 319 2.88 -21.05 32.04
CA GLU A 319 1.47 -21.26 32.41
C GLU A 319 0.54 -20.83 31.27
N TYR A 320 0.84 -19.69 30.65
CA TYR A 320 0.05 -19.20 29.52
C TYR A 320 0.19 -20.10 28.28
N VAL A 321 1.41 -20.57 27.98
CA VAL A 321 1.65 -21.52 26.88
C VAL A 321 0.78 -22.77 27.05
N LYS A 322 0.71 -23.32 28.27
CA LYS A 322 -0.14 -24.48 28.58
C LYS A 322 -1.62 -24.19 28.33
N VAL A 323 -2.11 -23.02 28.75
CA VAL A 323 -3.51 -22.60 28.51
C VAL A 323 -3.82 -22.45 27.01
N LYS A 324 -2.82 -22.15 26.19
CA LYS A 324 -2.95 -21.92 24.74
C LYS A 324 -2.45 -23.06 23.88
N ALA A 325 -2.34 -24.28 24.43
CA ALA A 325 -1.79 -25.45 23.74
C ALA A 325 -2.42 -25.70 22.35
N ASP A 326 -3.74 -25.52 22.21
CA ASP A 326 -4.48 -25.78 20.96
C ASP A 326 -4.10 -24.85 19.80
N VAL A 327 -3.55 -23.66 20.10
CA VAL A 327 -3.14 -22.64 19.13
C VAL A 327 -1.72 -22.16 19.41
N ALA A 328 -0.90 -23.04 19.98
CA ALA A 328 0.38 -22.67 20.58
C ALA A 328 1.29 -21.95 19.59
N ARG A 329 1.40 -22.44 18.35
CA ARG A 329 2.30 -21.85 17.35
C ARG A 329 1.90 -20.41 17.02
N GLU A 330 0.63 -20.19 16.68
CA GLU A 330 0.08 -18.89 16.28
C GLU A 330 0.19 -17.89 17.43
N GLU A 331 -0.19 -18.31 18.64
CA GLU A 331 -0.19 -17.44 19.81
C GLU A 331 1.23 -17.11 20.29
N ILE A 332 2.14 -18.10 20.34
CA ILE A 332 3.55 -17.87 20.69
C ILE A 332 4.19 -16.87 19.73
N MET A 333 3.98 -17.04 18.42
CA MET A 333 4.53 -16.12 17.45
C MET A 333 3.94 -14.71 17.59
N GLY A 334 2.63 -14.59 17.80
CA GLY A 334 1.98 -13.30 18.00
C GLY A 334 2.50 -12.55 19.23
N VAL A 335 2.63 -13.24 20.37
CA VAL A 335 3.18 -12.65 21.60
C VAL A 335 4.65 -12.29 21.43
N LEU A 336 5.46 -13.12 20.76
CA LEU A 336 6.87 -12.77 20.50
C LEU A 336 7.00 -11.53 19.60
N VAL A 337 6.17 -11.38 18.57
CA VAL A 337 6.16 -10.16 17.75
C VAL A 337 5.88 -8.94 18.61
N HIS A 338 4.82 -9.00 19.43
CA HIS A 338 4.46 -7.92 20.35
C HIS A 338 5.63 -7.54 21.29
N GLU A 339 6.21 -8.52 21.99
CA GLU A 339 7.29 -8.27 22.95
C GLU A 339 8.58 -7.78 22.28
N VAL A 340 8.89 -8.28 21.08
CA VAL A 340 10.06 -7.80 20.34
C VAL A 340 9.88 -6.35 19.90
N VAL A 341 8.67 -5.86 19.63
CA VAL A 341 8.44 -4.44 19.36
C VAL A 341 8.89 -3.58 20.54
N HIS A 342 8.57 -3.97 21.78
CA HIS A 342 9.04 -3.27 22.98
C HIS A 342 10.57 -3.22 23.14
N CYS A 343 11.30 -4.14 22.50
CA CYS A 343 12.77 -4.09 22.49
C CYS A 343 13.32 -2.88 21.70
N TYR A 344 12.59 -2.40 20.69
CA TYR A 344 13.07 -1.42 19.73
C TYR A 344 12.33 -0.09 19.74
N GLN A 345 11.01 -0.11 19.95
CA GLN A 345 10.15 1.06 19.81
C GLN A 345 10.57 2.22 20.71
N HIS A 346 10.35 3.44 20.24
CA HIS A 346 10.65 4.63 21.00
C HIS A 346 9.47 4.99 21.91
N THR A 347 9.79 5.47 23.12
CA THR A 347 8.80 5.74 24.17
C THR A 347 8.66 7.22 24.51
N ALA A 348 9.11 8.11 23.61
CA ALA A 348 9.14 9.55 23.83
C ALA A 348 9.81 9.93 25.15
N HIS A 349 11.00 9.36 25.40
CA HIS A 349 11.76 9.50 26.64
C HIS A 349 10.96 9.08 27.91
N GLY A 350 10.10 8.06 27.77
CA GLY A 350 9.26 7.53 28.84
C GLY A 350 8.01 8.35 29.13
N THR A 351 7.64 9.31 28.27
CA THR A 351 6.44 10.15 28.45
C THR A 351 5.25 9.74 27.59
N CYS A 352 5.44 8.80 26.66
CA CYS A 352 4.37 8.24 25.84
C CYS A 352 3.33 7.51 26.71
N PRO A 353 2.02 7.67 26.44
CA PRO A 353 0.98 6.92 27.14
C PRO A 353 1.13 5.42 26.91
N GLY A 354 0.89 4.63 27.96
CA GLY A 354 1.04 3.17 27.91
C GLY A 354 0.18 2.53 26.83
N GLY A 355 -1.04 3.03 26.61
CA GLY A 355 -1.91 2.52 25.55
C GLY A 355 -1.33 2.65 24.14
N LEU A 356 -0.65 3.75 23.82
CA LEU A 356 0.03 3.88 22.53
C LEU A 356 1.23 2.92 22.42
N ILE A 357 1.95 2.70 23.53
CA ILE A 357 3.08 1.74 23.59
C ILE A 357 2.61 0.32 23.32
N GLU A 358 1.52 -0.12 23.95
CA GLU A 358 0.90 -1.44 23.72
C GLU A 358 0.28 -1.51 22.31
N GLY A 359 -0.37 -0.44 21.89
CA GLY A 359 -1.04 -0.34 20.60
C GLY A 359 -0.09 -0.44 19.41
N ILE A 360 1.11 0.14 19.48
CA ILE A 360 2.13 0.00 18.41
C ILE A 360 2.60 -1.45 18.31
N ALA A 361 2.81 -2.13 19.44
CA ALA A 361 3.18 -3.55 19.45
C ALA A 361 2.11 -4.42 18.80
N ASP A 362 0.84 -4.17 19.13
CA ASP A 362 -0.29 -4.90 18.55
C ASP A 362 -0.63 -4.49 17.11
N TYR A 363 -0.32 -3.25 16.69
CA TYR A 363 -0.33 -2.84 15.29
C TYR A 363 0.64 -3.67 14.44
N VAL A 364 1.88 -3.85 14.90
CA VAL A 364 2.87 -4.69 14.18
C VAL A 364 2.39 -6.14 14.15
N ARG A 365 1.89 -6.67 15.27
CA ARG A 365 1.32 -8.02 15.34
C ARG A 365 0.16 -8.20 14.36
N LEU A 366 -0.71 -7.19 14.21
CA LEU A 366 -1.81 -7.18 13.25
C LEU A 366 -1.30 -7.20 11.81
N ARG A 367 -0.37 -6.31 11.44
CA ARG A 367 0.18 -6.19 10.08
C ARG A 367 1.02 -7.40 9.66
N ASP A 368 1.64 -8.10 10.60
CA ASP A 368 2.33 -9.38 10.38
C ASP A 368 1.34 -10.57 10.26
N GLY A 369 0.03 -10.31 10.29
CA GLY A 369 -1.01 -11.33 10.12
C GLY A 369 -1.21 -12.23 11.34
N ARG A 370 -0.85 -11.77 12.54
CA ARG A 370 -0.87 -12.56 13.79
C ARG A 370 -1.90 -12.07 14.82
N ALA A 371 -2.94 -11.37 14.36
CA ALA A 371 -4.06 -10.97 15.20
C ALA A 371 -4.85 -12.22 15.69
N PRO A 372 -5.04 -12.40 17.01
CA PRO A 372 -5.90 -13.45 17.55
C PRO A 372 -7.36 -13.34 17.09
N ALA A 373 -8.02 -14.48 16.95
CA ALA A 373 -9.41 -14.55 16.51
C ALA A 373 -10.43 -13.81 17.40
N HIS A 374 -10.08 -13.47 18.64
CA HIS A 374 -10.95 -12.74 19.57
C HIS A 374 -10.81 -11.21 19.48
N TRP A 375 -9.78 -10.69 18.80
CA TRP A 375 -9.61 -9.25 18.61
C TRP A 375 -10.76 -8.66 17.81
N ARG A 376 -11.17 -7.44 18.19
CA ARG A 376 -12.30 -6.75 17.54
C ARG A 376 -11.95 -5.31 17.26
N GLN A 377 -12.38 -4.83 16.10
CA GLN A 377 -12.38 -3.39 15.82
C GLN A 377 -13.46 -2.74 16.70
N SER A 378 -13.07 -1.69 17.41
CA SER A 378 -13.95 -0.94 18.29
C SER A 378 -13.50 0.51 18.32
N SER A 379 -14.46 1.44 18.33
CA SER A 379 -14.23 2.86 18.63
C SER A 379 -14.87 3.27 19.97
N ASN A 380 -15.19 2.30 20.82
CA ASN A 380 -15.72 2.56 22.15
C ASN A 380 -14.59 2.84 23.13
N GLY A 381 -14.73 3.91 23.93
CA GLY A 381 -13.71 4.31 24.90
C GLY A 381 -12.65 5.24 24.29
N CYS A 382 -11.43 5.14 24.82
CA CYS A 382 -10.30 5.99 24.43
C CYS A 382 -9.48 5.34 23.30
N TRP A 383 -8.91 6.18 22.43
CA TRP A 383 -8.07 5.72 21.33
C TRP A 383 -6.78 5.02 21.81
N ASP A 384 -6.28 5.39 23.00
CA ASP A 384 -5.12 4.82 23.69
C ASP A 384 -5.54 3.81 24.76
N ALA A 385 -6.60 3.02 24.53
CA ALA A 385 -6.93 1.90 25.42
C ALA A 385 -5.88 0.77 25.40
N GLY A 386 -4.96 0.79 24.44
CA GLY A 386 -3.97 -0.25 24.21
C GLY A 386 -4.49 -1.40 23.38
N TYR A 387 -3.61 -2.38 23.20
CA TYR A 387 -3.89 -3.68 22.58
C TYR A 387 -4.64 -3.59 21.24
N ASP A 388 -5.65 -4.43 21.03
CA ASP A 388 -6.41 -4.54 19.78
C ASP A 388 -7.12 -3.24 19.40
N THR A 389 -7.67 -2.50 20.39
CA THR A 389 -8.39 -1.24 20.17
C THR A 389 -7.47 -0.20 19.54
N THR A 390 -6.30 0.05 20.15
CA THR A 390 -5.33 1.00 19.59
C THR A 390 -4.64 0.41 18.35
N GLY A 391 -4.34 -0.88 18.32
CA GLY A 391 -3.69 -1.55 17.18
C GLY A 391 -4.48 -1.44 15.88
N TYR A 392 -5.78 -1.69 15.91
CA TYR A 392 -6.65 -1.52 14.73
C TYR A 392 -6.82 -0.05 14.32
N PHE A 393 -6.81 0.88 15.28
CA PHE A 393 -6.87 2.30 14.96
C PHE A 393 -5.60 2.78 14.25
N LEU A 394 -4.42 2.33 14.70
CA LEU A 394 -3.16 2.64 14.03
C LEU A 394 -3.09 1.99 12.63
N ASP A 395 -3.62 0.77 12.46
CA ASP A 395 -3.73 0.13 11.13
C ASP A 395 -4.70 0.89 10.20
N TRP A 396 -5.81 1.38 10.74
CA TRP A 396 -6.71 2.26 9.99
C TRP A 396 -6.02 3.56 9.60
N ILE A 397 -5.22 4.18 10.50
CA ILE A 397 -4.43 5.37 10.16
C ILE A 397 -3.47 5.07 9.02
N GLU A 398 -2.65 4.02 9.13
CA GLU A 398 -1.69 3.61 8.12
C GLU A 398 -2.35 3.36 6.74
N SER A 399 -3.58 2.85 6.74
CA SER A 399 -4.32 2.53 5.52
C SER A 399 -5.10 3.70 4.89
N ASN A 400 -5.32 4.79 5.63
CA ASN A 400 -6.15 5.93 5.19
C ASN A 400 -5.38 7.27 5.14
N HIS A 401 -4.11 7.28 5.53
CA HIS A 401 -3.24 8.45 5.52
C HIS A 401 -1.93 8.15 4.77
N GLU A 402 -0.89 8.96 4.98
CA GLU A 402 0.40 8.79 4.32
C GLU A 402 1.01 7.40 4.59
N SER A 403 1.63 6.76 3.59
CA SER A 403 2.39 5.53 3.89
C SER A 403 3.51 5.79 4.89
N ALA A 404 3.79 4.78 5.73
CA ALA A 404 4.74 4.79 6.82
C ALA A 404 4.40 5.76 7.96
N THR A 405 3.14 6.18 8.13
CA THR A 405 2.72 7.08 9.22
C THR A 405 3.11 6.53 10.59
N ILE A 406 2.90 5.24 10.87
CA ILE A 406 3.23 4.67 12.19
C ILE A 406 4.75 4.58 12.40
N SER A 407 5.51 4.29 11.33
CA SER A 407 6.98 4.33 11.36
C SER A 407 7.50 5.75 11.63
N LYS A 408 6.94 6.77 10.97
CA LYS A 408 7.25 8.20 11.22
C LYS A 408 6.89 8.61 12.65
N LEU A 409 5.73 8.18 13.15
CA LEU A 409 5.30 8.44 14.53
C LEU A 409 6.31 7.86 15.53
N ASN A 410 6.71 6.60 15.34
CA ASN A 410 7.75 5.96 16.14
C ASN A 410 9.09 6.71 16.05
N ALA A 411 9.50 7.15 14.87
CA ALA A 411 10.72 7.94 14.68
C ALA A 411 10.69 9.29 15.41
N LEU A 412 9.56 10.01 15.39
CA LEU A 412 9.39 11.27 16.15
C LEU A 412 9.55 11.05 17.65
N MET A 413 9.00 9.96 18.18
CA MET A 413 9.15 9.59 19.60
C MET A 413 10.59 9.32 20.03
N LYS A 414 11.55 9.25 19.10
CA LYS A 414 12.98 9.17 19.42
C LYS A 414 13.54 10.49 19.96
N SER A 415 13.12 11.62 19.39
CA SER A 415 13.76 12.93 19.56
C SER A 415 13.01 13.86 20.51
N CYS A 416 11.74 13.62 20.77
CA CYS A 416 10.90 14.50 21.60
C CYS A 416 10.17 13.74 22.73
N LYS A 417 9.66 14.53 23.69
CA LYS A 417 8.65 14.06 24.66
C LYS A 417 7.29 13.99 23.99
N TYR A 418 6.42 13.11 24.51
CA TYR A 418 5.08 12.93 23.99
C TYR A 418 4.28 14.22 24.15
N ASN A 419 3.69 14.66 23.06
CA ASN A 419 2.74 15.74 22.98
C ASN A 419 1.65 15.32 21.98
N GLU A 420 0.50 14.94 22.51
CA GLU A 420 -0.65 14.47 21.74
C GLU A 420 -1.08 15.47 20.65
N GLU A 421 -1.02 16.76 20.95
CA GLU A 421 -1.44 17.84 20.04
C GLU A 421 -0.50 18.04 18.85
N ILE A 422 0.72 17.49 18.93
CA ILE A 422 1.77 17.66 17.92
C ILE A 422 2.03 16.35 17.20
N LEU A 423 2.30 15.25 17.90
CA LEU A 423 2.83 14.02 17.29
C LEU A 423 1.97 13.49 16.14
N PHE A 424 0.65 13.38 16.34
CA PHE A 424 -0.24 12.91 15.29
C PHE A 424 -0.43 13.95 14.17
N LYS A 425 -0.45 15.24 14.49
CA LYS A 425 -0.56 16.31 13.48
C LYS A 425 0.67 16.37 12.58
N GLU A 426 1.87 16.16 13.11
CA GLU A 426 3.11 16.15 12.32
C GLU A 426 3.14 15.05 11.24
N VAL A 427 2.44 13.93 11.46
CA VAL A 427 2.46 12.77 10.54
C VAL A 427 1.16 12.52 9.79
N THR A 428 0.08 13.22 10.14
CA THR A 428 -1.24 13.06 9.51
C THR A 428 -1.94 14.38 9.17
N TRP A 429 -1.39 15.51 9.60
CA TRP A 429 -2.01 16.85 9.56
C TRP A 429 -3.31 16.98 10.36
N LYS A 430 -3.69 15.97 11.14
CA LYS A 430 -4.93 15.93 11.94
C LYS A 430 -4.63 15.62 13.42
N SER A 431 -5.50 16.10 14.31
CA SER A 431 -5.40 15.74 15.72
C SER A 431 -5.79 14.27 15.92
N VAL A 432 -5.25 13.60 16.95
CA VAL A 432 -5.63 12.21 17.25
C VAL A 432 -7.12 12.06 17.56
N ASN A 433 -7.74 13.10 18.14
CA ASN A 433 -9.17 13.12 18.42
C ASN A 433 -10.00 13.18 17.13
N ASP A 434 -9.58 13.96 16.14
CA ASP A 434 -10.24 13.98 14.83
C ASP A 434 -10.08 12.64 14.11
N LEU A 435 -8.90 12.03 14.18
CA LEU A 435 -8.62 10.70 13.63
C LEU A 435 -9.50 9.63 14.29
N TRP A 436 -9.59 9.64 15.61
CA TRP A 436 -10.43 8.70 16.37
C TRP A 436 -11.91 8.85 16.03
N SER A 437 -12.40 10.09 15.91
CA SER A 437 -13.77 10.35 15.48
C SER A 437 -14.03 9.79 14.07
N GLN A 438 -13.11 10.04 13.12
CA GLN A 438 -13.21 9.51 11.76
C GLN A 438 -13.18 7.97 11.74
N TYR A 439 -12.35 7.35 12.57
CA TYR A 439 -12.31 5.90 12.71
C TYR A 439 -13.65 5.35 13.22
N GLY A 440 -14.26 6.00 14.21
CA GLY A 440 -15.59 5.63 14.70
C GLY A 440 -16.68 5.73 13.62
N ASP A 441 -16.64 6.76 12.79
CA ASP A 441 -17.58 6.90 11.67
C ASP A 441 -17.33 5.86 10.58
N PHE A 442 -16.06 5.51 10.32
CA PHE A 442 -15.69 4.40 9.45
C PHE A 442 -16.26 3.06 9.93
N LEU A 443 -16.16 2.75 11.23
CA LEU A 443 -16.71 1.50 11.79
C LEU A 443 -18.24 1.45 11.70
N LYS A 444 -18.94 2.54 12.03
CA LYS A 444 -20.41 2.60 11.87
C LYS A 444 -20.84 2.39 10.42
N ALA A 445 -20.15 3.00 9.46
CA ALA A 445 -20.44 2.82 8.04
C ALA A 445 -20.17 1.38 7.57
N LYS A 446 -19.17 0.71 8.16
CA LYS A 446 -18.86 -0.71 7.91
C LYS A 446 -19.95 -1.64 8.47
N GLU A 447 -20.45 -1.37 9.67
CA GLU A 447 -21.55 -2.15 10.29
C GLU A 447 -22.86 -2.02 9.52
N GLN A 448 -23.23 -0.82 9.08
CA GLN A 448 -24.45 -0.59 8.28
C GLN A 448 -24.42 -1.30 6.93
N LYS A 449 -23.22 -1.56 6.38
CA LYS A 449 -23.05 -2.35 5.14
C LYS A 449 -23.08 -3.86 5.39
N ALA A 450 -22.93 -4.31 6.64
CA ALA A 450 -22.89 -5.72 7.03
C ALA A 450 -24.26 -6.29 7.44
N GLU A 451 -25.25 -5.45 7.78
CA GLU A 451 -26.64 -5.90 7.97
C GLU A 451 -27.34 -6.02 6.60
N PRO A 452 -27.74 -7.23 6.14
CA PRO A 452 -28.57 -7.35 4.96
C PRO A 452 -29.97 -6.79 5.28
N MET A 453 -30.58 -6.10 4.31
CA MET A 453 -31.98 -5.69 4.36
C MET A 453 -32.86 -6.83 4.90
N SER A 454 -33.25 -6.70 6.17
CA SER A 454 -34.38 -7.43 6.74
C SER A 454 -35.60 -7.04 5.92
N VAL A 455 -36.06 -7.96 5.07
CA VAL A 455 -37.31 -7.86 4.32
C VAL A 455 -38.43 -7.60 5.32
N GLY A 456 -38.94 -6.36 5.33
CA GLY A 456 -40.14 -6.00 6.05
C GLY A 456 -41.33 -6.80 5.52
N GLN A 457 -42.08 -7.39 6.45
CA GLN A 457 -43.35 -8.07 6.23
C GLN A 457 -44.43 -7.14 5.70
#